data_AF-A0A8X6QZU2-F1
#
_entry.id   AF-A0A8X6QZU2-F1
#
_cell.length_a   1.000
_cell.length_b   1.000
_cell.length_c   1.000
_cell.angle_alpha   90.00
_cell.angle_beta   90.00
_cell.angle_gamma   90.00
#
_symmetry.space_group_name_H-M   'P 1'
#
loop_
_entity.id
_entity.type
_entity.pdbx_description
1 polymer ?
#
loop_
_entity_poly.entity_id
_entity_poly.type
_entity_poly.pdbx_seq_one_letter_code
_entity_poly.pdbx_strand_id
1 'polypeptide(L)'
;MNVFDRRWSDISNLNSCSYIELNMANKKCDYSNEEDRRIILKEFRKVVKDILQPHHDDDFLLRWLKARDFDIIKSEKMIRESFKFRKKIGADTILTSAYEVPK
;
A
#
# COMPACT_ATOMS: atom_id res chain seq x y z
N MET A 1 22.99 21.88 0.72
CA MET A 1 23.08 20.65 1.55
C MET A 1 23.04 21.13 2.99
N ASN A 2 22.06 20.89 3.85
CA ASN A 2 21.12 19.79 4.02
C ASN A 2 19.71 20.32 4.36
N VAL A 3 18.67 19.64 3.88
CA VAL A 3 17.24 19.99 4.01
C VAL A 3 16.66 19.45 5.33
N PHE A 4 17.39 19.60 6.44
CA PHE A 4 17.00 19.12 7.77
C PHE A 4 16.52 20.26 8.67
N ASP A 5 15.76 21.19 8.10
CA ASP A 5 15.11 22.24 8.87
C ASP A 5 13.64 22.38 8.45
N ARG A 6 12.78 21.57 9.09
CA ARG A 6 11.35 21.86 9.20
C ARG A 6 10.92 21.68 10.65
N ARG A 7 11.06 22.82 11.32
CA ARG A 7 10.51 23.30 12.58
C ARG A 7 9.15 22.69 12.97
N TRP A 8 9.11 22.29 14.22
CA TRP A 8 8.20 21.34 14.87
C TRP A 8 7.01 22.02 15.58
N SER A 9 6.50 23.13 15.02
CA SER A 9 5.60 24.05 15.75
C SER A 9 4.11 24.00 15.37
N ASP A 10 3.68 23.14 14.44
CA ASP A 10 2.28 23.02 14.02
C ASP A 10 1.54 21.80 14.63
N ILE A 11 2.00 21.35 15.80
CA ILE A 11 1.43 20.20 16.56
C ILE A 11 0.29 20.68 17.49
N SER A 12 -0.63 21.48 16.96
CA SER A 12 -1.74 22.05 17.76
C SER A 12 -3.12 21.46 17.47
N ASN A 13 -3.20 20.33 16.77
CA ASN A 13 -4.45 19.58 16.64
C ASN A 13 -4.23 18.08 16.80
N LEU A 14 -3.70 17.71 17.96
CA LEU A 14 -3.62 16.35 18.45
C LEU A 14 -5.01 15.87 18.90
N ASN A 15 -5.82 15.44 17.93
CA ASN A 15 -6.85 14.43 18.20
C ASN A 15 -6.19 13.05 18.08
N SER A 16 -5.40 12.73 19.10
CA SER A 16 -4.88 11.41 19.50
C SER A 16 -4.21 10.56 18.41
N CYS A 17 -2.90 10.76 18.29
CA CYS A 17 -1.90 10.08 17.44
C CYS A 17 -2.14 8.59 17.15
N SER A 18 -2.28 8.22 15.86
CA SER A 18 -2.12 6.85 15.36
C SER A 18 -1.29 6.80 14.08
N TYR A 19 0.01 6.82 14.27
CA TYR A 19 1.03 6.44 13.30
C TYR A 19 2.12 5.88 14.21
N ILE A 20 2.43 4.58 14.20
CA ILE A 20 3.61 4.04 14.90
C ILE A 20 4.85 4.52 14.12
N GLU A 21 5.07 5.81 14.30
CA GLU A 21 6.27 6.62 14.29
C GLU A 21 7.17 6.54 13.06
N LEU A 22 6.62 7.03 11.95
CA LEU A 22 7.28 7.44 10.70
C LEU A 22 7.88 6.33 9.81
N ASN A 23 7.61 5.04 10.07
CA ASN A 23 8.60 3.96 9.88
C ASN A 23 9.72 4.20 10.88
N MET A 24 10.06 3.23 11.75
CA MET A 24 11.30 3.30 12.54
C MET A 24 12.43 3.85 11.67
N ALA A 25 12.86 5.09 11.92
CA ALA A 25 13.77 5.84 11.06
C ALA A 25 15.04 5.01 10.80
N ASN A 26 15.13 4.40 9.61
CA ASN A 26 16.27 3.63 9.10
C ASN A 26 16.73 2.42 9.93
N LYS A 27 15.81 1.61 10.47
CA LYS A 27 16.20 0.27 10.97
C LYS A 27 15.33 -0.78 10.30
N LYS A 28 15.96 -1.68 9.54
CA LYS A 28 15.36 -2.85 8.91
C LYS A 28 14.53 -3.57 9.99
N CYS A 29 13.21 -3.45 9.94
CA CYS A 29 12.30 -4.23 10.77
C CYS A 29 12.55 -5.69 10.40
N ASP A 30 13.12 -6.46 11.31
CA ASP A 30 13.14 -7.90 11.16
C ASP A 30 11.70 -8.36 11.33
N TYR A 31 11.03 -8.69 10.22
CA TYR A 31 9.63 -9.15 10.18
C TYR A 31 9.39 -10.47 10.91
N SER A 32 10.27 -10.86 11.84
CA SER A 32 10.21 -12.10 12.60
C SER A 32 8.93 -12.20 13.45
N ASN A 33 8.33 -11.08 13.83
CA ASN A 33 7.07 -11.05 14.56
C ASN A 33 5.85 -11.04 13.61
N GLU A 34 5.09 -12.13 13.60
CA GLU A 34 3.86 -12.28 12.82
C GLU A 34 2.77 -11.24 13.21
N GLU A 35 2.79 -10.75 14.45
CA GLU A 35 1.79 -9.78 14.92
C GLU A 35 1.97 -8.40 14.26
N ASP A 36 3.22 -7.94 14.10
CA ASP A 36 3.52 -6.66 13.45
C ASP A 36 3.06 -6.67 11.98
N ARG A 37 3.21 -7.80 11.29
CA ARG A 37 2.72 -7.97 9.91
C ARG A 37 1.20 -7.85 9.84
N ARG A 38 0.48 -8.41 10.82
CA ARG A 38 -0.99 -8.34 10.90
C ARG A 38 -1.47 -6.92 11.16
N ILE A 39 -0.79 -6.17 12.01
CA ILE A 39 -1.12 -4.76 12.28
C ILE A 39 -0.91 -3.92 11.02
N ILE A 40 0.24 -4.07 10.34
CA ILE A 40 0.53 -3.35 9.09
C ILE A 40 -0.51 -3.66 8.02
N LEU A 41 -0.89 -4.94 7.87
CA LEU A 41 -1.90 -5.35 6.91
C LEU A 41 -3.27 -4.72 7.19
N LYS A 42 -3.69 -4.67 8.46
CA LYS A 42 -4.95 -4.03 8.88
C LYS A 42 -4.94 -2.53 8.57
N GLU A 43 -3.84 -1.84 8.84
CA GLU A 43 -3.71 -0.41 8.52
C GLU A 43 -3.69 -0.17 7.02
N PHE A 44 -2.92 -0.96 6.27
CA PHE A 44 -2.87 -0.86 4.81
C PHE A 44 -4.26 -1.04 4.19
N ARG A 45 -5.04 -2.02 4.68
CA ARG A 45 -6.43 -2.25 4.25
C ARG A 45 -7.34 -1.04 4.48
N LYS A 46 -7.14 -0.27 5.55
CA LYS A 46 -7.91 0.97 5.80
C LYS A 46 -7.52 2.06 4.81
N VAL A 47 -6.22 2.22 4.53
CA VAL A 47 -5.70 3.25 3.62
C VAL A 47 -6.15 3.04 2.18
N VAL A 48 -6.13 1.79 1.69
CA VAL A 48 -6.52 1.47 0.30
C VAL A 48 -7.97 1.04 0.16
N LYS A 49 -8.80 1.22 1.19
CA LYS A 49 -10.21 0.81 1.21
C LYS A 49 -11.01 1.40 0.05
N ASP A 50 -10.63 2.57 -0.42
CA ASP A 50 -11.29 3.28 -1.53
C ASP A 50 -11.10 2.59 -2.90
N ILE A 51 -10.01 1.85 -3.10
CA ILE A 51 -9.69 1.16 -4.36
C ILE A 51 -9.88 -0.37 -4.27
N LEU A 52 -10.27 -0.88 -3.11
CA LEU A 52 -10.44 -2.31 -2.89
C LEU A 52 -11.75 -2.81 -3.52
N GLN A 53 -11.65 -3.93 -4.24
CA GLN A 53 -12.79 -4.67 -4.78
C GLN A 53 -13.09 -5.88 -3.88
N PRO A 54 -14.32 -6.44 -3.92
CA PRO A 54 -14.72 -7.55 -3.06
C PRO A 54 -13.87 -8.83 -3.25
N HIS A 55 -13.21 -8.97 -4.39
CA HIS A 55 -12.36 -10.12 -4.72
C HIS A 55 -10.90 -9.95 -4.29
N HIS A 56 -10.53 -8.81 -3.68
CA HIS A 56 -9.16 -8.57 -3.22
C HIS A 56 -8.96 -9.16 -1.81
N ASP A 57 -8.27 -10.30 -1.77
CA ASP A 57 -7.93 -10.98 -0.51
C ASP A 57 -6.71 -10.35 0.19
N ASP A 58 -6.45 -10.79 1.43
CA ASP A 58 -5.27 -10.38 2.19
C ASP A 58 -3.96 -10.71 1.45
N ASP A 59 -3.90 -11.84 0.73
CA ASP A 59 -2.75 -12.22 -0.09
C ASP A 59 -2.46 -11.22 -1.21
N PHE A 60 -3.50 -10.59 -1.77
CA PHE A 60 -3.35 -9.54 -2.76
C PHE A 60 -2.69 -8.30 -2.15
N LEU A 61 -3.13 -7.88 -0.97
CA LEU A 61 -2.56 -6.75 -0.24
C LEU A 61 -1.11 -7.01 0.21
N LEU A 62 -0.85 -8.21 0.73
CA LEU A 62 0.48 -8.64 1.15
C LEU A 62 1.50 -8.61 0.01
N ARG A 63 1.07 -8.83 -1.24
CA ARG A 63 1.96 -8.76 -2.41
C ARG A 63 2.57 -7.36 -2.58
N TRP A 64 1.77 -6.31 -2.41
CA TRP A 64 2.23 -4.93 -2.54
C TRP A 64 3.11 -4.52 -1.36
N LEU A 65 2.73 -4.94 -0.15
CA LEU A 65 3.53 -4.72 1.06
C LEU A 65 4.90 -5.40 0.97
N LYS A 66 4.95 -6.69 0.60
CA LYS A 66 6.21 -7.43 0.42
C LYS A 66 7.13 -6.78 -0.62
N ALA A 67 6.57 -6.23 -1.70
CA ALA A 67 7.36 -5.57 -2.75
C ALA A 67 8.04 -4.26 -2.29
N ARG A 68 7.64 -3.71 -1.14
CA ARG A 68 8.14 -2.43 -0.60
C ARG A 68 8.58 -2.55 0.84
N ASP A 69 8.97 -3.74 1.28
CA ASP A 69 9.44 -3.98 2.65
C ASP A 69 8.42 -3.46 3.68
N PHE A 70 7.14 -3.77 3.45
CA PHE A 70 6.01 -3.40 4.30
C PHE A 70 5.87 -1.89 4.59
N ASP A 71 6.46 -1.03 3.74
CA ASP A 71 6.27 0.41 3.77
C ASP A 71 4.89 0.77 3.22
N ILE A 72 3.98 1.21 4.09
CA ILE A 72 2.58 1.51 3.75
C ILE A 72 2.51 2.60 2.66
N ILE A 73 3.29 3.68 2.79
CA ILE A 73 3.23 4.83 1.87
C ILE A 73 3.71 4.41 0.47
N LYS A 74 4.86 3.72 0.40
CA LYS A 74 5.38 3.25 -0.89
C LYS A 74 4.47 2.22 -1.54
N SER A 75 3.88 1.34 -0.72
CA SER A 75 2.94 0.31 -1.18
C SER A 75 1.67 0.94 -1.73
N GLU A 76 1.11 1.93 -1.04
CA GLU A 76 -0.08 2.68 -1.47
C GLU A 76 0.17 3.38 -2.82
N LYS A 77 1.29 4.08 -2.94
CA LYS A 77 1.65 4.76 -4.19
C LYS A 77 1.74 3.75 -5.35
N MET A 78 2.42 2.62 -5.12
CA MET A 78 2.63 1.59 -6.13
C MET A 78 1.31 0.94 -6.58
N ILE A 79 0.41 0.57 -5.65
CA ILE A 79 -0.86 -0.05 -6.01
C ILE A 79 -1.75 0.94 -6.80
N ARG A 80 -1.81 2.21 -6.39
CA ARG A 80 -2.56 3.26 -7.11
C ARG A 80 -2.00 3.50 -8.51
N GLU A 81 -0.68 3.50 -8.68
CA GLU A 81 -0.02 3.60 -10.00
C GLU A 81 -0.34 2.37 -10.86
N SER A 82 -0.33 1.16 -10.28
CA SER A 82 -0.71 -0.07 -10.99
C SER A 82 -2.15 -0.02 -11.50
N PHE A 83 -3.12 0.43 -10.70
CA PHE A 83 -4.51 0.58 -11.17
C PHE A 83 -4.64 1.58 -12.32
N LYS A 84 -3.94 2.73 -12.24
CA LYS A 84 -3.90 3.71 -13.34
C LYS A 84 -3.30 3.10 -14.60
N PHE A 85 -2.23 2.33 -14.47
CA PHE A 85 -1.59 1.64 -15.58
C PHE A 85 -2.54 0.62 -16.23
N ARG A 86 -3.18 -0.25 -15.44
CA ARG A 86 -4.17 -1.24 -15.92
C ARG A 86 -5.31 -0.59 -16.70
N LYS A 87 -5.84 0.52 -16.17
CA LYS A 87 -6.88 1.31 -16.85
C LYS A 87 -6.39 1.88 -18.19
N LYS A 88 -5.14 2.36 -18.24
CA LYS A 88 -4.55 2.92 -19.48
C LYS A 88 -4.35 1.87 -20.56
N ILE A 89 -3.89 0.67 -20.19
CA ILE A 89 -3.62 -0.40 -21.17
C ILE A 89 -4.84 -1.25 -21.48
N GLY A 90 -5.98 -1.02 -20.80
CA GLY A 90 -7.18 -1.84 -20.94
C GLY A 90 -6.96 -3.29 -20.49
N ALA A 91 -6.11 -3.52 -19.48
CA ALA A 91 -5.69 -4.85 -19.04
C ALA A 91 -6.86 -5.78 -18.76
N ASP A 92 -7.91 -5.22 -18.15
CA ASP A 92 -9.08 -5.96 -17.71
C ASP A 92 -9.96 -6.44 -18.88
N THR A 93 -9.78 -5.87 -20.08
CA THR A 93 -10.53 -6.24 -21.30
C THR A 93 -9.75 -7.15 -22.26
N ILE A 94 -8.50 -7.50 -21.94
CA ILE A 94 -7.61 -8.25 -22.86
C ILE A 94 -8.14 -9.66 -23.17
N LEU A 95 -8.73 -10.36 -22.20
CA LEU A 95 -9.16 -11.76 -22.38
C LEU A 95 -10.53 -11.91 -23.05
N THR A 96 -11.33 -10.85 -23.13
CA THR A 96 -12.71 -10.93 -23.64
C THR A 96 -12.78 -10.86 -25.17
N SER A 97 -11.78 -10.30 -25.85
CA SER A 97 -11.92 -9.89 -27.26
C SER A 97 -11.51 -10.93 -28.32
N ALA A 98 -10.94 -12.09 -27.98
CA ALA A 98 -10.23 -12.89 -29.00
C ALA A 98 -10.35 -14.41 -28.94
N TYR A 99 -11.15 -15.02 -28.06
CA TYR A 99 -11.25 -16.49 -28.00
C TYR A 99 -12.64 -17.00 -28.37
N GLU A 100 -12.92 -17.03 -29.67
CA GLU A 100 -13.98 -17.88 -30.20
C GLU A 100 -13.44 -19.32 -30.28
N VAL A 101 -13.99 -20.21 -29.45
CA VAL A 101 -13.72 -21.66 -29.56
C VAL A 101 -14.23 -22.11 -30.92
N PRO A 102 -13.36 -22.59 -31.84
CA PRO A 102 -13.82 -23.11 -33.11
C PRO A 102 -14.76 -24.30 -32.84
N LYS A 103 -15.97 -24.25 -33.42
CA LYS A 103 -16.93 -25.37 -33.37
C LYS A 103 -16.45 -26.55 -34.20
#